data_AF-A0A3C1T8K4-F1
#
_entry.id   AF-A0A3C1T8K4-F1
#
_cell.length_a   1.000
_cell.length_b   1.000
_cell.length_c   1.000
_cell.angle_alpha   90.00
_cell.angle_beta   90.00
_cell.angle_gamma   90.00
#
_symmetry.space_group_name_H-M   'P 1'
#
loop_
_entity.id
_entity.type
_entity.pdbx_description
1 polymer ?
#
loop_
_entity_poly.entity_id
_entity_poly.type
_entity_poly.pdbx_seq_one_letter_code
_entity_poly.pdbx_strand_id
1 'polypeptide(L)' 'MFTRRDFLKSTAIGGASSLISINPLLAATRPKKDKLGIALVGLGYYSTDLLAPALQLTKNCELMGIVSGT' A
#
# COMPACT_ATOMS: atom_id res chain seq x y z
N MET A 1 47.21 6.67 -5.85
CA MET A 1 47.51 5.23 -5.96
C MET A 1 46.44 4.49 -5.16
N PHE A 2 45.41 3.96 -5.83
CA PHE A 2 44.28 3.29 -5.13
C PHE A 2 44.69 1.89 -4.70
N THR A 3 44.62 1.61 -3.39
CA THR A 3 44.99 0.31 -2.82
C THR A 3 43.79 -0.63 -2.80
N ARG A 4 44.00 -1.94 -3.05
CA ARG A 4 42.94 -2.98 -3.07
C ARG A 4 42.06 -2.99 -1.82
N ARG A 5 42.60 -2.58 -0.67
CA ARG A 5 41.90 -2.46 0.61
C ARG A 5 40.86 -1.34 0.63
N ASP A 6 41.10 -0.23 -0.08
CA ASP A 6 40.16 0.90 -0.15
C ASP A 6 38.97 0.56 -1.06
N PHE A 7 39.24 -0.17 -2.15
CA PHE A 7 38.19 -0.76 -2.98
C PHE A 7 37.34 -1.75 -2.19
N LEU A 8 37.97 -2.67 -1.45
CA LEU A 8 37.22 -3.64 -0.63
C LEU A 8 36.32 -2.97 0.41
N LYS A 9 36.80 -1.90 1.06
CA LYS A 9 36.00 -1.12 2.02
C LYS A 9 34.84 -0.40 1.34
N SER A 10 35.08 0.21 0.18
CA SER A 10 34.04 0.93 -0.58
C SER A 10 32.96 -0.04 -1.10
N THR A 11 33.35 -1.21 -1.61
CA THR A 11 32.42 -2.25 -2.07
C THR A 11 31.67 -2.91 -0.91
N ALA A 12 32.30 -3.12 0.25
CA ALA A 12 31.61 -3.67 1.42
C ALA A 12 30.53 -2.72 1.95
N ILE A 13 30.79 -1.42 1.97
CA ILE A 13 29.82 -0.41 2.43
C ILE A 13 28.74 -0.16 1.36
N GLY A 14 29.11 -0.13 0.08
CA GLY A 14 28.16 0.04 -1.04
C GLY A 14 27.30 -1.19 -1.34
N GLY A 15 27.79 -2.40 -1.05
CA GLY A 15 27.02 -3.64 -1.23
C GLY A 15 25.98 -3.86 -0.13
N ALA A 16 26.27 -3.44 1.10
CA ALA A 16 25.35 -3.59 2.23
C ALA A 16 24.08 -2.74 2.09
N SER A 17 24.13 -1.59 1.41
CA SER A 17 22.95 -0.74 1.19
C SER A 17 21.93 -1.35 0.23
N SER A 18 22.34 -2.28 -0.65
CA SER A 18 21.40 -2.96 -1.56
C SER A 18 20.46 -3.94 -0.84
N LEU A 19 20.85 -4.45 0.33
CA LEU A 19 20.05 -5.35 1.16
C LEU A 19 19.07 -4.61 2.09
N ILE A 20 19.21 -3.28 2.22
CA ILE A 20 18.33 -2.41 3.02
C ILE A 20 17.11 -1.96 2.18
N SER A 21 16.80 -2.65 1.06
CA SER A 21 15.48 -2.57 0.45
C SER A 21 14.45 -3.32 1.34
N ILE A 22 14.21 -2.76 2.52
CA ILE A 22 13.23 -3.25 3.51
C ILE A 22 11.80 -3.09 2.98
N ASN A 23 11.57 -2.17 2.04
CA ASN A 23 10.23 -1.87 1.52
C ASN A 23 9.49 -3.08 0.90
N PRO A 24 10.06 -3.84 -0.06
CA PRO A 24 9.37 -4.99 -0.64
C PRO A 24 9.17 -6.14 0.34
N LEU A 25 10.16 -6.41 1.21
CA LEU A 25 10.06 -7.50 2.19
C LEU A 25 9.03 -7.19 3.29
N LEU A 26 8.94 -5.94 3.73
CA LEU A 26 7.93 -5.49 4.69
C LEU A 26 6.52 -5.43 4.08
N ALA A 27 6.41 -5.19 2.76
CA ALA A 27 5.15 -5.27 2.04
C ALA A 27 4.66 -6.73 1.92
N ALA A 28 5.56 -7.70 1.76
CA ALA A 28 5.23 -9.11 1.68
C ALA A 28 4.70 -9.69 3.00
N THR A 29 5.06 -9.11 4.15
CA THR A 29 4.57 -9.52 5.47
C THR A 29 3.25 -8.83 5.87
N ARG A 30 2.67 -7.99 5.01
CA ARG A 30 1.40 -7.34 5.35
C ARG A 30 0.29 -8.39 5.44
N PRO A 31 -0.59 -8.30 6.45
CA PRO A 31 -1.75 -9.18 6.52
C PRO A 31 -2.57 -9.02 5.24
N LYS A 32 -2.94 -10.15 4.64
CA LYS A 32 -3.77 -10.17 3.44
C LYS A 32 -5.11 -9.52 3.76
N LYS A 33 -5.45 -8.45 3.06
CA LYS A 33 -6.76 -7.80 3.21
C LYS A 33 -7.80 -8.65 2.47
N ASP A 34 -8.78 -9.18 3.20
CA ASP A 34 -9.80 -10.07 2.62
C ASP A 34 -10.87 -9.32 1.81
N LYS A 35 -11.09 -8.03 2.09
CA LYS A 35 -12.06 -7.20 1.39
C LYS A 35 -11.43 -5.93 0.82
N LEU A 36 -11.85 -5.54 -0.38
CA LEU A 36 -11.47 -4.28 -0.99
C LEU A 36 -12.23 -3.13 -0.32
N GLY A 37 -11.50 -2.19 0.27
CA GLY A 37 -12.11 -1.00 0.87
C GLY A 37 -12.43 0.05 -0.19
N ILE A 38 -13.68 0.47 -0.27
CA ILE A 38 -14.17 1.45 -1.25
C ILE A 38 -14.56 2.74 -0.52
N ALA A 39 -14.21 3.88 -1.09
CA ALA A 39 -14.69 5.18 -0.65
C ALA A 39 -15.62 5.78 -1.70
N LEU A 40 -16.82 6.18 -1.30
CA LEU A 40 -17.79 6.82 -2.20
C LEU A 40 -17.57 8.33 -2.20
N VAL A 41 -17.48 8.94 -3.38
CA VAL A 41 -17.34 10.40 -3.53
C VAL A 41 -18.70 10.99 -3.90
N GLY A 42 -19.18 11.94 -3.10
CA GLY A 42 -20.47 12.60 -3.24
C GLY A 42 -21.60 11.88 -2.50
N LEU A 43 -22.60 12.66 -2.06
CA LEU A 43 -23.80 12.23 -1.33
C LEU A 43 -25.04 12.13 -2.24
N GLY A 44 -24.83 11.95 -3.54
CA GLY A 44 -25.94 11.79 -4.49
C GLY A 44 -26.72 10.51 -4.26
N TYR A 45 -27.95 10.46 -4.77
CA TYR A 45 -28.86 9.32 -4.70
C TYR A 45 -28.19 7.98 -5.03
N TYR A 46 -27.40 7.95 -6.12
CA TYR A 46 -26.73 6.72 -6.54
C TYR A 46 -25.69 6.21 -5.52
N SER A 47 -24.92 7.12 -4.91
CA SER A 47 -23.92 6.77 -3.91
C SER A 47 -24.56 6.32 -2.59
N THR A 48 -25.55 7.08 -2.12
CA THR A 48 -26.13 6.90 -0.78
C THR A 48 -27.16 5.79 -0.74
N ASP A 49 -28.10 5.76 -1.70
CA ASP A 49 -29.28 4.90 -1.63
C ASP A 49 -29.11 3.57 -2.37
N LEU A 50 -28.17 3.51 -3.31
CA LEU A 50 -27.94 2.32 -4.13
C LEU A 50 -26.60 1.66 -3.82
N LEU A 51 -25.49 2.39 -3.97
CA LEU A 51 -24.16 1.81 -3.81
C LEU A 51 -23.82 1.49 -2.35
N ALA A 52 -24.11 2.38 -1.40
CA ALA A 52 -23.81 2.14 0.01
C ALA A 52 -24.48 0.85 0.56
N PRO A 53 -25.79 0.59 0.36
CA PRO A 53 -26.40 -0.67 0.80
C PRO A 53 -25.94 -1.88 -0.03
N ALA A 54 -25.71 -1.72 -1.34
CA ALA A 54 -25.20 -2.81 -2.16
C ALA A 54 -23.81 -3.31 -1.67
N LEU A 55 -22.93 -2.39 -1.27
CA LEU A 55 -21.59 -2.73 -0.76
C LEU A 55 -21.62 -3.49 0.58
N GLN A 56 -22.68 -3.33 1.40
CA GLN A 56 -22.84 -4.10 2.64
C GLN A 56 -23.18 -5.57 2.37
N LEU A 57 -23.85 -5.87 1.25
CA LEU A 57 -24.23 -7.22 0.85
C LEU A 57 -23.10 -7.95 0.11
N THR A 58 -22.09 -7.22 -0.38
CA THR A 58 -20.99 -7.84 -1.13
C THR A 58 -19.98 -8.53 -0.23
N LYS A 59 -19.46 -9.67 -0.70
CA LYS A 59 -18.47 -10.46 0.04
C LYS A 59 -17.05 -9.91 -0.08
N ASN A 60 -16.70 -9.38 -1.25
CA ASN A 60 -15.32 -9.06 -1.63
C ASN A 60 -14.97 -7.58 -1.44
N CYS A 61 -15.96 -6.73 -1.19
CA CYS A 61 -15.78 -5.29 -1.05
C CYS A 61 -16.55 -4.79 0.16
N GLU A 62 -16.12 -3.66 0.72
CA GLU A 62 -16.78 -3.01 1.84
C GLU A 62 -16.65 -1.49 1.72
N LEU A 63 -17.69 -0.77 2.16
CA LEU A 63 -17.67 0.68 2.23
C LEU A 63 -16.82 1.12 3.42
N MET A 64 -15.72 1.82 3.16
CA MET A 64 -14.76 2.28 4.17
C MET A 64 -14.81 3.79 4.42
N GLY A 65 -15.47 4.55 3.55
CA GLY A 65 -15.56 5.99 3.70
C GLY A 65 -16.48 6.65 2.70
N ILE A 66 -16.90 7.87 3.04
CA ILE A 66 -17.68 8.74 2.17
C ILE A 66 -16.95 10.08 2.13
N VAL A 67 -16.67 10.57 0.93
CA VAL A 67 -15.99 11.84 0.66
C VAL A 67 -17.01 12.82 0.12
N SER A 68 -17.28 13.88 0.87
CA SER A 68 -18.13 15.00 0.41
C SER A 68 -17.32 16.29 0.42
N GLY A 69 -17.63 17.20 -0.50
CA GLY A 69 -16.93 18.47 -0.68
C GLY A 69 -17.86 19.67 -0.81
N THR A 70 -19.08 19.57 -0.29
CA THR A 70 -19.97 20.74 -0.11
C THR A 70 -19.43 21.67 0.95
#